data_AF-A0ABC8XQK4-F1
#
_entry.id   AF-A0ABC8XQK4-F1
#
_cell.length_a   1.000
_cell.length_b   1.000
_cell.length_c   1.000
_cell.angle_alpha   90.00
_cell.angle_beta   90.00
_cell.angle_gamma   90.00
#
_symmetry.space_group_name_H-M   'P 1'
#
loop_
_entity.id
_entity.type
_entity.pdbx_description
1 polymer ?
#
loop_
_entity_poly.entity_id
_entity_poly.type
_entity_poly.pdbx_seq_one_letter_code
_entity_poly.pdbx_strand_id
1 'polypeptide(L)'
;MPPARRARCDHRAAPYSGGWLPRSTRIDDDGGLASTGSEAVPVPHDALTPVLARLPSAADIVRSAATCRRWARLVAMDAAALSGALPSLPCLTLGFIHQEDAGITARRRRASAAAAQPCFIPTAAAGRLIGLHGPSRTALADAVLGLGDDRGLLEHARPVAARNGWIVLELRQERYTDSLKLCVCNPIRGELFVLPPLAGADKPGDYACALYTGHDLGTPRPLSSFFRLLIVYNRRAHAFTSLRCYSSDTGHWSKEDKRSCGPKITCLRELGRQSVVVGGVAYWHLRRSAFAVRVDTPEPTEVPMPPTGPGISNLPQGWCSLGVDPDGKLIFIDAGLCNDSHNADRGLRVAAPSAHLSVTTRSVFRPSSRDDGCSGQWERIERRFIRLKQLKVRYYGEEKVLPFGDKMNLRWFCEKSGNLLFTLGQGTSSPGAFVLNIATKHVEKVADGVDCDSWRNFVGYEMDGASYLASISRR
;
A
#
# COMPACT_ATOMS: atom_id res chain seq x y z
N MET A 1 16.30 -21.16 49.17
CA MET A 1 15.20 -20.31 48.67
C MET A 1 15.64 -19.60 47.39
N PRO A 2 15.04 -19.88 46.23
CA PRO A 2 15.25 -19.10 45.01
C PRO A 2 14.28 -17.89 44.96
N PRO A 3 14.62 -16.80 44.26
CA PRO A 3 13.79 -15.60 44.22
C PRO A 3 12.55 -15.80 43.32
N ALA A 4 11.43 -15.22 43.76
CA ALA A 4 10.14 -15.28 43.10
C ALA A 4 10.18 -14.71 41.67
N ARG A 5 9.73 -15.51 40.70
CA ARG A 5 9.50 -15.06 39.32
C ARG A 5 8.36 -14.04 39.30
N ARG A 6 8.66 -12.81 38.86
CA ARG A 6 7.64 -11.83 38.46
C ARG A 6 6.78 -12.43 37.35
N ALA A 7 5.47 -12.46 37.57
CA ALA A 7 4.49 -12.78 36.55
C ALA A 7 4.67 -11.83 35.36
N ARG A 8 4.87 -12.40 34.15
CA ARG A 8 4.72 -11.65 32.91
C ARG A 8 3.24 -11.31 32.79
N CYS A 9 2.93 -10.05 32.53
CA CYS A 9 1.60 -9.65 32.08
C CYS A 9 1.31 -10.40 30.78
N ASP A 10 0.33 -11.29 30.81
CA ASP A 10 -0.27 -11.82 29.60
C ASP A 10 -0.90 -10.66 28.84
N HIS A 11 -0.44 -10.46 27.60
CA HIS A 11 -1.05 -9.54 26.66
C HIS A 11 -2.48 -10.01 26.41
N ARG A 12 -3.44 -9.31 27.04
CA ARG A 12 -4.87 -9.48 26.84
C ARG A 12 -5.16 -9.46 25.33
N ALA A 13 -5.64 -10.59 24.81
CA ALA A 13 -6.07 -10.71 23.42
C ALA A 13 -7.06 -9.59 23.09
N ALA A 14 -6.75 -8.79 22.07
CA ALA A 14 -7.59 -7.70 21.65
C ALA A 14 -8.93 -8.24 21.07
N PRO A 15 -10.07 -7.57 21.31
CA PRO A 15 -11.41 -8.13 21.08
C PRO A 15 -11.85 -8.07 19.60
N TYR A 16 -10.93 -8.15 18.64
CA TYR A 16 -11.24 -8.06 17.22
C TYR A 16 -11.82 -9.39 16.72
N SER A 17 -13.15 -9.49 16.67
CA SER A 17 -13.85 -10.46 15.81
C SER A 17 -14.47 -9.70 14.64
N GLY A 18 -13.96 -9.96 13.42
CA GLY A 18 -14.60 -9.53 12.16
C GLY A 18 -14.06 -8.26 11.50
N GLY A 19 -12.75 -7.93 11.61
CA GLY A 19 -12.01 -6.86 10.89
C GLY A 19 -11.46 -5.75 11.80
N TRP A 20 -10.77 -4.74 11.26
CA TRP A 20 -9.90 -3.82 12.05
C TRP A 20 -10.59 -2.62 12.72
N LEU A 21 -11.89 -2.44 12.56
CA LEU A 21 -12.58 -1.29 13.17
C LEU A 21 -12.92 -1.56 14.65
N PRO A 22 -12.72 -0.58 15.55
CA PRO A 22 -13.14 -0.68 16.95
C PRO A 22 -14.63 -1.01 17.06
N ARG A 23 -14.99 -1.93 17.94
CA ARG A 23 -16.39 -2.30 18.20
C ARG A 23 -16.98 -1.30 19.21
N SER A 24 -18.18 -0.77 18.93
CA SER A 24 -18.94 -0.07 19.97
C SER A 24 -19.26 -1.07 21.07
N THR A 25 -18.90 -0.74 22.31
CA THR A 25 -19.14 -1.59 23.48
C THR A 25 -20.64 -1.84 23.61
N ARG A 26 -21.05 -3.12 23.59
CA ARG A 26 -22.38 -3.52 24.07
C ARG A 26 -22.44 -3.18 25.56
N ILE A 27 -23.19 -2.16 25.91
CA ILE A 27 -23.84 -2.14 27.22
C ILE A 27 -25.10 -2.96 26.98
N ASP A 28 -25.08 -4.20 27.45
CA ASP A 28 -26.30 -4.99 27.57
C ASP A 28 -27.11 -4.34 28.70
N ASP A 29 -27.98 -3.40 28.36
CA ASP A 29 -29.00 -2.86 29.26
C ASP A 29 -30.10 -3.92 29.38
N ASP A 30 -29.92 -4.83 30.33
CA ASP A 30 -30.99 -5.65 30.87
C ASP A 30 -31.28 -5.17 32.30
N GLY A 31 -32.47 -4.63 32.52
CA GLY A 31 -32.94 -4.19 33.84
C GLY A 31 -33.51 -2.77 33.86
N GLY A 32 -34.81 -2.66 33.62
CA GLY A 32 -35.53 -1.40 33.64
C GLY A 32 -35.60 -0.72 35.02
N LEU A 33 -35.71 0.60 34.99
CA LEU A 33 -36.49 1.39 35.94
C LEU A 33 -36.90 2.69 35.26
N ALA A 34 -38.21 2.91 35.21
CA ALA A 34 -38.81 4.14 34.74
C ALA A 34 -38.29 5.32 35.58
N SER A 35 -37.53 6.21 34.96
CA SER A 35 -37.19 7.52 35.50
C SER A 35 -37.93 8.56 34.66
N THR A 36 -38.95 9.17 35.28
CA THR A 36 -39.60 10.38 34.81
C THR A 36 -38.59 11.53 34.83
N GLY A 37 -38.00 11.85 33.69
CA GLY A 37 -37.07 12.97 33.56
C GLY A 37 -36.92 13.36 32.09
N SER A 38 -37.54 14.49 31.72
CA SER A 38 -37.34 15.28 30.50
C SER A 38 -37.01 14.47 29.24
N GLU A 39 -37.99 14.30 28.33
CA GLU A 39 -37.72 13.90 26.95
C GLU A 39 -36.67 14.86 26.36
N ALA A 40 -35.41 14.47 26.39
CA ALA A 40 -34.33 15.19 25.76
C ALA A 40 -34.60 15.12 24.26
N VAL A 41 -35.04 16.23 23.68
CA VAL A 41 -35.27 16.35 22.24
C VAL A 41 -34.00 15.86 21.54
N PRO A 42 -34.08 14.79 20.72
CA PRO A 42 -32.89 14.25 20.08
C PRO A 42 -32.32 15.31 19.15
N VAL A 43 -31.10 15.76 19.43
CA VAL A 43 -30.39 16.72 18.57
C VAL A 43 -30.39 16.17 17.14
N PRO A 44 -30.90 16.92 16.14
CA PRO A 44 -30.96 16.45 14.76
C PRO A 44 -29.56 16.17 14.22
N HIS A 45 -29.44 15.17 13.34
CA HIS A 45 -28.15 14.72 12.81
C HIS A 45 -27.41 15.84 12.10
N ASP A 46 -28.15 16.67 11.37
CA ASP A 46 -27.67 17.81 10.58
C ASP A 46 -26.96 18.87 11.45
N ALA A 47 -27.30 18.95 12.73
CA ALA A 47 -26.65 19.86 13.69
C ALA A 47 -25.34 19.31 14.27
N LEU A 48 -25.13 17.99 14.20
CA LEU A 48 -23.95 17.31 14.77
C LEU A 48 -22.80 17.18 13.77
N THR A 49 -23.08 17.11 12.48
CA THR A 49 -22.04 17.03 11.43
C THR A 49 -21.07 18.21 11.47
N PRO A 50 -21.51 19.48 11.61
CA PRO A 50 -20.60 20.62 11.71
C PRO A 50 -19.77 20.60 13.01
N VAL A 51 -20.28 20.01 14.08
CA VAL A 51 -19.55 19.85 15.35
C VAL A 51 -18.44 18.83 15.17
N LEU A 52 -18.73 17.67 14.57
CA LEU A 52 -17.73 16.65 14.26
C LEU A 52 -16.67 17.14 13.26
N ALA A 53 -17.08 17.94 12.28
CA ALA A 53 -16.17 18.55 11.30
C ALA A 53 -15.17 19.54 11.94
N ARG A 54 -15.47 20.06 13.14
CA ARG A 54 -14.59 20.95 13.91
C ARG A 54 -13.63 20.21 14.84
N LEU A 55 -13.72 18.88 14.93
CA LEU A 55 -12.80 18.10 15.74
C LEU A 55 -11.37 18.19 15.18
N PRO A 56 -10.34 18.17 16.05
CA PRO A 56 -8.97 18.45 15.63
C PRO A 56 -8.33 17.32 14.82
N SER A 57 -8.89 16.10 14.87
CA SER A 57 -8.36 14.97 14.09
C SER A 57 -9.41 13.94 13.70
N ALA A 58 -9.10 13.19 12.64
CA ALA A 58 -9.82 11.99 12.24
C ALA A 58 -9.98 10.96 13.37
N ALA A 59 -8.97 10.84 14.24
CA ALA A 59 -9.01 9.92 15.36
C ALA A 59 -10.02 10.34 16.44
N ASP A 60 -10.31 11.63 16.58
CA ASP A 60 -11.38 12.12 17.47
C ASP A 60 -12.76 11.75 16.92
N ILE A 61 -12.95 11.82 15.60
CA ILE A 61 -14.19 11.34 14.95
C ILE A 61 -14.35 9.83 15.18
N VAL A 62 -13.31 9.03 14.94
CA VAL A 62 -13.37 7.57 15.14
C VAL A 62 -13.67 7.23 16.59
N ARG A 63 -13.03 7.90 17.55
CA ARG A 63 -13.33 7.72 18.98
C ARG A 63 -14.76 8.10 19.31
N SER A 64 -15.27 9.20 18.75
CA SER A 64 -16.66 9.63 18.93
C SER A 64 -17.63 8.59 18.36
N ALA A 65 -17.36 8.08 17.16
CA ALA A 65 -18.14 7.03 16.52
C ALA A 65 -18.15 5.72 17.32
N ALA A 66 -17.05 5.38 18.00
CA ALA A 66 -16.96 4.19 18.84
C ALA A 66 -17.83 4.26 20.10
N THR A 67 -18.23 5.46 20.56
CA THR A 67 -19.02 5.63 21.80
C THR A 67 -20.40 4.99 21.71
N CYS A 68 -21.11 5.14 20.59
CA CYS A 68 -22.40 4.47 20.38
C CYS A 68 -22.77 4.34 18.91
N ARG A 69 -23.69 3.41 18.60
CA ARG A 69 -24.20 3.14 17.24
C ARG A 69 -24.81 4.35 16.54
N ARG A 70 -25.34 5.32 17.29
CA ARG A 70 -25.91 6.54 16.70
C ARG A 70 -24.81 7.42 16.11
N TRP A 71 -23.73 7.66 16.87
CA TRP A 71 -22.56 8.39 16.39
C TRP A 71 -21.88 7.68 15.22
N ALA A 72 -21.74 6.35 15.28
CA ALA A 72 -21.20 5.56 14.17
C ALA A 72 -22.02 5.71 12.88
N ARG A 73 -23.37 5.66 12.98
CA ARG A 73 -24.26 5.85 11.82
C ARG A 73 -24.17 7.26 11.26
N LEU A 74 -24.13 8.27 12.12
CA LEU A 74 -24.01 9.67 11.70
C LEU A 74 -22.69 9.93 10.96
N VAL A 75 -21.57 9.47 11.53
CA VAL A 75 -20.25 9.58 10.89
C VAL A 75 -20.22 8.86 9.54
N ALA A 76 -20.89 7.71 9.42
CA ALA A 76 -20.95 6.99 8.16
C ALA A 76 -21.86 7.64 7.11
N MET A 77 -23.00 8.22 7.52
CA MET A 77 -23.89 8.95 6.62
C MET A 77 -23.20 10.20 6.06
N ASP A 78 -22.48 10.93 6.90
CA ASP A 78 -21.79 12.17 6.52
C ASP A 78 -20.33 11.97 6.14
N ALA A 79 -19.93 10.73 5.84
CA ALA A 79 -18.54 10.36 5.64
C ALA A 79 -17.83 11.21 4.57
N ALA A 80 -18.52 11.53 3.47
CA ALA A 80 -17.97 12.38 2.41
C ALA A 80 -17.72 13.83 2.89
N ALA A 81 -18.69 14.41 3.61
CA ALA A 81 -18.58 15.76 4.15
C ALA A 81 -17.48 15.84 5.22
N LEU A 82 -17.44 14.87 6.15
CA LEU A 82 -16.43 14.79 7.20
C LEU A 82 -15.03 14.54 6.64
N SER A 83 -14.92 13.68 5.61
CA SER A 83 -13.65 13.42 4.94
C SER A 83 -13.11 14.65 4.19
N GLY A 84 -13.98 15.50 3.65
CA GLY A 84 -13.58 16.75 3.00
C GLY A 84 -13.24 17.87 3.98
N ALA A 85 -13.90 17.91 5.14
CA ALA A 85 -13.71 18.97 6.13
C ALA A 85 -12.42 18.84 6.96
N LEU A 86 -11.89 17.62 7.13
CA LEU A 86 -10.71 17.40 7.96
C LEU A 86 -9.41 17.29 7.14
N PRO A 87 -8.34 17.98 7.55
CA PRO A 87 -7.04 17.81 6.93
C PRO A 87 -6.54 16.37 7.12
N SER A 88 -5.87 15.81 6.11
CA SER A 88 -5.31 14.45 6.03
C SER A 88 -6.29 13.26 5.86
N LEU A 89 -7.60 13.47 5.93
CA LEU A 89 -8.58 12.39 5.74
C LEU A 89 -8.76 11.87 4.31
N PRO A 90 -8.68 12.67 3.23
CA PRO A 90 -9.10 12.21 1.90
C PRO A 90 -8.43 10.90 1.47
N CYS A 91 -7.18 10.65 1.88
CA CYS A 91 -6.42 9.45 1.53
C CYS A 91 -5.59 8.95 2.71
N LEU A 92 -6.06 7.91 3.39
CA LEU A 92 -5.44 7.36 4.60
C LEU A 92 -4.40 6.29 4.26
N THR A 93 -3.12 6.56 4.51
CA THR A 93 -2.11 5.51 4.55
C THR A 93 -2.21 4.75 5.86
N LEU A 94 -2.78 3.55 5.79
CA LEU A 94 -3.03 2.71 6.95
C LEU A 94 -1.79 1.93 7.37
N GLY A 95 -0.87 1.64 6.44
CA GLY A 95 0.34 0.90 6.73
C GLY A 95 0.84 0.16 5.52
N PHE A 96 1.46 -0.98 5.74
CA PHE A 96 1.86 -1.89 4.69
C PHE A 96 1.80 -3.34 5.15
N ILE A 97 1.81 -4.25 4.19
CA ILE A 97 1.79 -5.69 4.42
C ILE A 97 3.05 -6.25 3.79
N HIS A 98 3.81 -7.01 4.59
CA HIS A 98 5.00 -7.68 4.13
C HIS A 98 4.92 -9.18 4.43
N GLN A 99 5.59 -9.95 3.58
CA GLN A 99 5.82 -11.37 3.82
C GLN A 99 7.27 -11.72 3.52
N GLU A 100 7.94 -12.37 4.47
CA GLU A 100 9.30 -12.85 4.26
C GLU A 100 9.30 -14.00 3.25
N ASP A 101 10.27 -14.03 2.32
CA ASP A 101 10.35 -15.08 1.31
C ASP A 101 10.60 -16.44 2.00
N ALA A 102 9.55 -17.28 2.03
CA ALA A 102 9.56 -18.60 2.68
C ALA A 102 10.72 -19.50 2.24
N GLY A 103 11.30 -19.29 1.04
CA GLY A 103 12.43 -20.08 0.55
C GLY A 103 13.74 -19.92 1.33
N ILE A 104 13.95 -18.80 2.02
CA ILE A 104 15.17 -18.55 2.81
C ILE A 104 14.94 -18.94 4.28
N THR A 105 13.74 -18.72 4.80
CA THR A 105 13.38 -19.01 6.20
C THR A 105 12.98 -20.48 6.44
N ALA A 106 12.40 -21.16 5.46
CA ALA A 106 12.03 -22.58 5.57
C ALA A 106 13.24 -23.50 5.81
N ARG A 107 14.43 -23.12 5.30
CA ARG A 107 15.65 -23.91 5.50
C ARG A 107 16.27 -23.71 6.88
N ARG A 108 15.87 -22.69 7.64
CA ARG A 108 16.53 -22.32 8.91
C ARG A 108 15.73 -22.63 10.16
N ARG A 109 14.39 -22.66 10.16
CA ARG A 109 13.60 -23.02 11.36
C ARG A 109 12.25 -23.61 10.97
N ARG A 110 11.75 -24.57 11.78
CA ARG A 110 10.30 -24.83 11.90
C ARG A 110 9.65 -23.54 12.39
N ALA A 111 9.31 -22.65 11.45
CA ALA A 111 8.62 -21.42 11.75
C ALA A 111 7.22 -21.80 12.28
N SER A 112 6.75 -21.12 13.33
CA SER A 112 5.38 -21.31 13.78
C SER A 112 4.41 -20.87 12.68
N ALA A 113 3.19 -21.43 12.65
CA ALA A 113 2.17 -21.04 11.66
C ALA A 113 1.93 -19.52 11.63
N ALA A 114 2.03 -18.83 12.77
CA ALA A 114 1.94 -17.37 12.86
C ALA A 114 3.14 -16.65 12.19
N ALA A 115 4.33 -17.24 12.22
CA ALA A 115 5.49 -16.68 11.53
C ALA A 115 5.39 -16.82 10.00
N ALA A 116 4.56 -17.74 9.50
CA ALA A 116 4.30 -17.93 8.09
C ALA A 116 3.18 -17.02 7.54
N GLN A 117 2.53 -16.19 8.35
CA GLN A 117 1.46 -15.28 7.93
C GLN A 117 1.99 -13.91 7.48
N PRO A 118 1.31 -13.22 6.55
CA PRO A 118 1.62 -11.83 6.21
C PRO A 118 1.56 -10.92 7.44
N CYS A 119 2.59 -10.10 7.61
CA CYS A 119 2.68 -9.13 8.69
C CYS A 119 2.16 -7.78 8.23
N PHE A 120 1.18 -7.24 8.95
CA PHE A 120 0.73 -5.87 8.78
C PHE A 120 1.48 -4.94 9.73
N ILE A 121 2.01 -3.85 9.19
CA ILE A 121 2.72 -2.82 9.94
C ILE A 121 1.98 -1.49 9.77
N PRO A 122 1.29 -1.00 10.82
CA PRO A 122 0.54 0.25 10.75
C PRO A 122 1.47 1.46 10.76
N THR A 123 1.04 2.56 10.12
CA THR A 123 1.66 3.88 10.37
C THR A 123 1.23 4.40 11.75
N ALA A 124 1.98 5.37 12.30
CA ALA A 124 1.60 6.00 13.57
C ALA A 124 0.22 6.67 13.50
N ALA A 125 -0.14 7.25 12.34
CA ALA A 125 -1.46 7.82 12.11
C ALA A 125 -2.56 6.75 12.13
N ALA A 126 -2.32 5.64 11.42
CA ALA A 126 -3.27 4.56 11.31
C ALA A 126 -3.49 3.81 12.62
N GLY A 127 -2.45 3.64 13.44
CA GLY A 127 -2.58 2.95 14.72
C GLY A 127 -3.59 3.60 15.66
N ARG A 128 -3.79 4.92 15.54
CA ARG A 128 -4.85 5.66 16.26
C ARG A 128 -6.25 5.46 15.67
N LEU A 129 -6.36 5.12 14.39
CA LEU A 129 -7.62 4.93 13.68
C LEU A 129 -8.14 3.48 13.80
N ILE A 130 -7.24 2.50 13.71
CA ILE A 130 -7.61 1.07 13.69
C ILE A 130 -7.34 0.35 15.01
N GLY A 131 -6.70 1.01 16.00
CA GLY A 131 -6.38 0.40 17.29
C GLY A 131 -5.28 -0.68 17.22
N LEU A 132 -4.50 -0.72 16.14
CA LEU A 132 -3.31 -1.57 16.00
C LEU A 132 -2.06 -0.71 16.21
N HIS A 133 -1.42 -0.83 17.38
CA HIS A 133 -0.30 0.03 17.77
C HIS A 133 1.08 -0.50 17.35
N GLY A 134 1.15 -1.60 16.60
CA GLY A 134 2.40 -2.15 16.13
C GLY A 134 2.24 -3.29 15.13
N PRO A 135 3.36 -3.88 14.66
CA PRO A 135 3.37 -5.00 13.73
C PRO A 135 2.53 -6.18 14.23
N SER A 136 1.71 -6.76 13.36
CA SER A 136 0.92 -7.94 13.68
C SER A 136 0.85 -8.93 12.52
N ARG A 137 1.21 -10.19 12.80
CA ARG A 137 1.12 -11.31 11.85
C ARG A 137 -0.24 -12.01 11.85
N THR A 138 -1.12 -11.71 12.81
CA THR A 138 -2.46 -12.29 12.88
C THR A 138 -3.54 -11.32 12.46
N ALA A 139 -3.28 -10.01 12.52
CA ALA A 139 -4.28 -8.96 12.28
C ALA A 139 -5.04 -9.15 10.96
N LEU A 140 -4.35 -9.52 9.87
CA LEU A 140 -4.99 -9.73 8.58
C LEU A 140 -5.93 -10.95 8.59
N ALA A 141 -5.49 -12.09 9.13
CA ALA A 141 -6.29 -13.30 9.23
C ALA A 141 -7.48 -13.12 10.19
N ASP A 142 -7.23 -12.55 11.38
CA ASP A 142 -8.26 -12.21 12.36
C ASP A 142 -9.36 -11.32 11.75
N ALA A 143 -8.96 -10.43 10.85
CA ALA A 143 -9.86 -9.48 10.24
C ALA A 143 -10.84 -10.09 9.24
N VAL A 144 -10.38 -11.04 8.43
CA VAL A 144 -11.14 -11.52 7.27
C VAL A 144 -11.61 -12.97 7.40
N LEU A 145 -11.04 -13.74 8.31
CA LEU A 145 -11.41 -15.13 8.61
C LEU A 145 -12.05 -15.29 10.00
N GLY A 146 -11.96 -14.27 10.85
CA GLY A 146 -12.43 -14.34 12.23
C GLY A 146 -11.59 -15.31 13.08
N LEU A 147 -12.18 -15.81 14.17
CA LEU A 147 -11.51 -16.70 15.12
C LEU A 147 -11.62 -18.20 14.74
N GLY A 148 -12.13 -18.55 13.56
CA GLY A 148 -12.36 -19.93 13.14
C GLY A 148 -11.11 -20.70 12.69
N ASP A 149 -11.28 -21.99 12.37
CA ASP A 149 -10.20 -22.92 11.97
C ASP A 149 -9.54 -22.59 10.61
N ASP A 150 -10.12 -21.70 9.82
CA ASP A 150 -9.62 -21.35 8.48
C ASP A 150 -8.41 -20.40 8.48
N ARG A 151 -7.85 -20.04 9.64
CA ARG A 151 -6.63 -19.19 9.76
C ARG A 151 -5.45 -19.68 8.92
N GLY A 152 -5.40 -20.99 8.65
CA GLY A 152 -4.41 -21.60 7.78
C GLY A 152 -4.46 -21.09 6.34
N LEU A 153 -5.57 -20.54 5.84
CA LEU A 153 -5.71 -20.13 4.43
C LEU A 153 -4.66 -19.11 3.98
N LEU A 154 -4.32 -18.14 4.84
CA LEU A 154 -3.36 -17.08 4.53
C LEU A 154 -1.91 -17.46 4.86
N GLU A 155 -1.67 -18.70 5.30
CA GLU A 155 -0.33 -19.17 5.57
C GLU A 155 0.50 -19.20 4.29
N HIS A 156 1.70 -18.62 4.35
CA HIS A 156 2.60 -18.36 3.23
C HIS A 156 2.01 -17.47 2.12
N ALA A 157 0.87 -16.81 2.37
CA ALA A 157 0.29 -15.91 1.41
C ALA A 157 1.26 -14.76 1.11
N ARG A 158 1.37 -14.41 -0.16
CA ARG A 158 2.26 -13.36 -0.66
C ARG A 158 1.42 -12.15 -1.06
N PRO A 159 1.62 -10.96 -0.48
CA PRO A 159 0.97 -9.76 -0.96
C PRO A 159 1.49 -9.39 -2.36
N VAL A 160 0.57 -9.08 -3.29
CA VAL A 160 0.92 -8.79 -4.69
C VAL A 160 0.40 -7.46 -5.21
N ALA A 161 -0.75 -6.99 -4.73
CA ALA A 161 -1.27 -5.65 -5.03
C ALA A 161 -2.16 -5.18 -3.88
N ALA A 162 -2.36 -3.87 -3.77
CA ALA A 162 -3.33 -3.28 -2.88
C ALA A 162 -3.85 -1.98 -3.48
N ARG A 163 -5.13 -1.69 -3.26
CA ARG A 163 -5.75 -0.44 -3.70
C ARG A 163 -6.99 -0.14 -2.89
N ASN A 164 -7.04 1.06 -2.32
CA ASN A 164 -8.24 1.62 -1.71
C ASN A 164 -8.99 0.67 -0.74
N GLY A 165 -8.27 0.17 0.27
CA GLY A 165 -8.77 -0.76 1.28
C GLY A 165 -8.80 -2.22 0.83
N TRP A 166 -8.53 -2.52 -0.43
CA TRP A 166 -8.43 -3.88 -0.94
C TRP A 166 -6.98 -4.35 -1.03
N ILE A 167 -6.76 -5.63 -0.75
CA ILE A 167 -5.46 -6.31 -0.84
C ILE A 167 -5.64 -7.58 -1.66
N VAL A 168 -4.67 -7.85 -2.53
CA VAL A 168 -4.57 -9.09 -3.29
C VAL A 168 -3.43 -9.92 -2.71
N LEU A 169 -3.73 -11.18 -2.39
CA LEU A 169 -2.77 -12.15 -1.89
C LEU A 169 -2.69 -13.35 -2.84
N GLU A 170 -1.48 -13.77 -3.15
CA GLU A 170 -1.20 -15.05 -3.79
C GLU A 170 -1.10 -16.14 -2.72
N LEU A 171 -1.93 -17.18 -2.82
CA LEU A 171 -1.95 -18.30 -1.87
C LEU A 171 -0.92 -19.34 -2.30
N ARG A 172 0.17 -19.48 -1.55
CA ARG A 172 1.36 -20.27 -1.94
C ARG A 172 1.56 -21.57 -1.16
N GLN A 173 0.49 -22.12 -0.59
CA GLN A 173 0.58 -23.37 0.17
C GLN A 173 1.02 -24.54 -0.72
N GLU A 174 1.69 -25.54 -0.14
CA GLU A 174 2.19 -26.72 -0.86
C GLU A 174 1.09 -27.45 -1.63
N ARG A 175 -0.14 -27.47 -1.11
CA ARG A 175 -1.32 -28.03 -1.81
C ARG A 175 -1.76 -27.25 -3.06
N TYR A 176 -1.16 -26.10 -3.36
CA TYR A 176 -1.53 -25.21 -4.46
C TYR A 176 -0.44 -25.06 -5.53
N THR A 177 0.59 -25.92 -5.54
CA THR A 177 1.71 -25.81 -6.47
C THR A 177 1.31 -25.86 -7.94
N ASP A 178 0.16 -26.44 -8.27
CA ASP A 178 -0.25 -26.71 -9.66
C ASP A 178 -1.12 -25.62 -10.28
N SER A 179 -1.50 -24.59 -9.51
CA SER A 179 -2.39 -23.51 -9.96
C SER A 179 -2.00 -22.16 -9.35
N LEU A 180 -2.20 -21.06 -10.09
CA LEU A 180 -2.20 -19.74 -9.47
C LEU A 180 -3.52 -19.56 -8.72
N LYS A 181 -3.44 -19.39 -7.40
CA LYS A 181 -4.57 -19.05 -6.53
C LYS A 181 -4.39 -17.67 -5.94
N LEU A 182 -5.39 -16.83 -6.14
CA LEU A 182 -5.42 -15.46 -5.64
C LEU A 182 -6.63 -15.29 -4.74
N CYS A 183 -6.49 -14.50 -3.70
CA CYS A 183 -7.63 -13.95 -2.98
C CYS A 183 -7.54 -12.42 -2.92
N VAL A 184 -8.70 -11.80 -2.83
CA VAL A 184 -8.87 -10.35 -2.69
C VAL A 184 -9.62 -10.10 -1.40
N CYS A 185 -9.09 -9.28 -0.51
CA CYS A 185 -9.70 -9.04 0.80
C CYS A 185 -9.70 -7.56 1.18
N ASN A 186 -10.65 -7.19 2.04
CA ASN A 186 -10.73 -5.87 2.65
C ASN A 186 -10.80 -6.03 4.19
N PRO A 187 -9.66 -5.94 4.90
CA PRO A 187 -9.61 -6.16 6.35
C PRO A 187 -10.34 -5.09 7.19
N ILE A 188 -10.57 -3.89 6.65
CA ILE A 188 -11.42 -2.89 7.31
C ILE A 188 -12.88 -3.36 7.33
N ARG A 189 -13.34 -3.89 6.18
CA ARG A 189 -14.72 -4.38 5.99
C ARG A 189 -14.94 -5.82 6.42
N GLY A 190 -13.87 -6.58 6.66
CA GLY A 190 -13.93 -8.02 6.96
C GLY A 190 -14.33 -8.87 5.76
N GLU A 191 -14.08 -8.40 4.54
CA GLU A 191 -14.46 -9.11 3.30
C GLU A 191 -13.29 -9.94 2.75
N LEU A 192 -13.59 -11.12 2.20
CA LEU A 192 -12.63 -12.02 1.56
C LEU A 192 -13.27 -12.73 0.37
N PHE A 193 -12.59 -12.69 -0.77
CA PHE A 193 -12.99 -13.35 -2.01
C PHE A 193 -11.84 -14.23 -2.51
N VAL A 194 -12.05 -15.54 -2.57
CA VAL A 194 -11.11 -16.46 -3.22
C VAL A 194 -11.46 -16.56 -4.69
N LEU A 195 -10.51 -16.25 -5.58
CA LEU A 195 -10.76 -16.20 -7.01
C LEU A 195 -10.69 -17.61 -7.64
N PRO A 196 -11.38 -17.85 -8.78
CA PRO A 196 -11.22 -19.08 -9.52
C PRO A 196 -9.74 -19.33 -9.89
N PRO A 197 -9.19 -20.52 -9.62
CA PRO A 197 -7.78 -20.80 -9.85
C PRO A 197 -7.43 -20.87 -11.34
N LEU A 198 -6.23 -20.41 -11.70
CA LEU A 198 -5.68 -20.59 -13.05
C LEU A 198 -4.69 -21.76 -13.05
N ALA A 199 -5.06 -22.87 -13.69
CA ALA A 199 -4.34 -24.15 -13.62
C ALA A 199 -4.02 -24.72 -15.01
N GLY A 200 -3.18 -25.75 -15.05
CA GLY A 200 -2.85 -26.48 -16.28
C GLY A 200 -2.31 -25.58 -17.38
N ALA A 201 -2.88 -25.68 -18.58
CA ALA A 201 -2.51 -24.86 -19.73
C ALA A 201 -2.75 -23.36 -19.50
N ASP A 202 -3.57 -22.97 -18.52
CA ASP A 202 -3.89 -21.58 -18.20
C ASP A 202 -3.06 -20.98 -17.07
N LYS A 203 -2.23 -21.79 -16.42
CA LYS A 203 -1.38 -21.33 -15.33
C LYS A 203 -0.37 -20.29 -15.85
N PRO A 204 -0.37 -19.06 -15.32
CA PRO A 204 0.66 -18.09 -15.66
C PRO A 204 2.01 -18.51 -15.04
N GLY A 205 3.10 -18.13 -15.72
CA GLY A 205 4.45 -18.22 -15.16
C GLY A 205 4.69 -17.05 -14.19
N ASP A 206 5.71 -16.24 -14.48
CA ASP A 206 5.80 -14.94 -13.84
C ASP A 206 4.62 -14.07 -14.31
N TYR A 207 4.05 -13.31 -13.37
CA TYR A 207 2.94 -12.39 -13.62
C TYR A 207 3.14 -11.06 -12.87
N ALA A 208 2.54 -10.01 -13.41
CA ALA A 208 2.31 -8.74 -12.74
C ALA A 208 0.80 -8.54 -12.54
N CYS A 209 0.40 -7.75 -11.54
CA CYS A 209 -1.00 -7.47 -11.30
C CYS A 209 -1.28 -6.01 -10.97
N ALA A 210 -2.49 -5.58 -11.29
CA ALA A 210 -3.06 -4.30 -10.90
C ALA A 210 -4.50 -4.50 -10.46
N LEU A 211 -4.86 -3.81 -9.39
CA LEU A 211 -6.22 -3.82 -8.85
C LEU A 211 -6.91 -2.52 -9.23
N TYR A 212 -8.11 -2.62 -9.79
CA TYR A 212 -9.04 -1.51 -9.98
C TYR A 212 -10.19 -1.67 -9.01
N THR A 213 -10.70 -0.55 -8.51
CA THR A 213 -11.78 -0.47 -7.54
C THR A 213 -12.87 0.47 -8.04
N GLY A 214 -14.00 0.52 -7.36
CA GLY A 214 -15.09 1.44 -7.73
C GLY A 214 -14.71 2.92 -7.71
N HIS A 215 -13.54 3.28 -7.17
CA HIS A 215 -13.02 4.65 -7.21
C HIS A 215 -12.25 4.99 -8.49
N ASP A 216 -11.92 4.00 -9.30
CA ASP A 216 -11.14 4.17 -10.54
C ASP A 216 -12.04 4.31 -11.77
N LEU A 217 -13.35 4.17 -11.56
CA LEU A 217 -14.37 4.38 -12.57
C LEU A 217 -14.71 5.87 -12.65
N GLY A 218 -15.21 6.32 -13.81
CA GLY A 218 -15.48 7.75 -14.08
C GLY A 218 -16.36 8.46 -13.04
N THR A 219 -17.20 7.74 -12.31
CA THR A 219 -17.85 8.20 -11.08
C THR A 219 -17.39 7.34 -9.90
N PRO A 220 -16.66 7.91 -8.92
CA PRO A 220 -16.24 7.18 -7.73
C PRO A 220 -17.46 6.62 -6.97
N ARG A 221 -17.38 5.34 -6.61
CA ARG A 221 -18.41 4.66 -5.80
C ARG A 221 -17.85 4.30 -4.42
N PRO A 222 -18.06 5.16 -3.39
CA PRO A 222 -17.69 4.85 -2.02
C PRO A 222 -18.35 3.54 -1.57
N LEU A 223 -17.63 2.75 -0.76
CA LEU A 223 -18.10 1.45 -0.25
C LEU A 223 -18.49 0.38 -1.29
N SER A 224 -18.21 0.58 -2.58
CA SER A 224 -18.46 -0.46 -3.57
C SER A 224 -17.65 -1.72 -3.24
N SER A 225 -18.29 -2.89 -3.31
CA SER A 225 -17.61 -4.19 -3.34
C SER A 225 -16.97 -4.49 -4.69
N PHE A 226 -17.12 -3.58 -5.66
CA PHE A 226 -16.57 -3.72 -6.99
C PHE A 226 -15.04 -3.68 -6.96
N PHE A 227 -14.45 -4.69 -7.60
CA PHE A 227 -13.06 -4.67 -8.01
C PHE A 227 -12.86 -5.42 -9.33
N ARG A 228 -11.82 -5.01 -10.06
CA ARG A 228 -11.28 -5.76 -11.20
C ARG A 228 -9.81 -6.03 -10.97
N LEU A 229 -9.40 -7.28 -11.14
CA LEU A 229 -8.00 -7.68 -11.01
C LEU A 229 -7.43 -8.00 -12.38
N LEU A 230 -6.53 -7.16 -12.85
CA LEU A 230 -5.78 -7.37 -14.07
C LEU A 230 -4.50 -8.14 -13.76
N ILE A 231 -4.29 -9.24 -14.49
CA ILE A 231 -3.02 -9.96 -14.51
C ILE A 231 -2.38 -9.83 -15.89
N VAL A 232 -1.09 -9.55 -15.90
CA VAL A 232 -0.26 -9.48 -17.11
C VAL A 232 0.80 -10.56 -16.95
N TYR A 233 0.94 -11.45 -17.91
CA TYR A 233 1.87 -12.57 -17.80
C TYR A 233 2.44 -12.98 -19.15
N ASN A 234 3.56 -13.69 -19.08
CA ASN A 234 4.20 -14.23 -20.25
C ASN A 234 3.83 -15.70 -20.41
N ARG A 235 3.34 -16.08 -21.60
CA ARG A 235 3.19 -17.49 -21.95
C ARG A 235 4.58 -18.11 -22.12
N ARG A 236 4.78 -19.31 -21.55
CA ARG A 236 6.07 -20.04 -21.67
C ARG A 236 6.25 -20.64 -23.06
N ALA A 237 5.16 -21.19 -23.61
CA ALA A 237 5.14 -21.80 -24.95
C ALA A 237 5.12 -20.78 -26.09
N HIS A 238 4.89 -19.49 -25.80
CA HIS A 238 4.71 -18.47 -26.83
C HIS A 238 5.49 -17.18 -26.52
N ALA A 239 6.06 -16.57 -27.55
CA ALA A 239 6.90 -15.38 -27.42
C ALA A 239 6.08 -14.07 -27.28
N PHE A 240 4.97 -14.08 -26.55
CA PHE A 240 4.12 -12.90 -26.34
C PHE A 240 3.68 -12.72 -24.88
N THR A 241 3.22 -11.52 -24.58
CA THR A 241 2.62 -11.13 -23.31
C THR A 241 1.10 -11.18 -23.43
N SER A 242 0.47 -11.84 -22.46
CA SER A 242 -0.98 -12.04 -22.35
C SER A 242 -1.55 -11.27 -21.17
N LEU A 243 -2.83 -10.96 -21.25
CA LEU A 243 -3.59 -10.27 -20.21
C LEU A 243 -4.87 -11.05 -19.89
N ARG A 244 -5.28 -11.06 -18.62
CA ARG A 244 -6.62 -11.48 -18.18
C ARG A 244 -7.12 -10.53 -17.11
N CYS A 245 -8.42 -10.28 -17.09
CA CYS A 245 -9.07 -9.48 -16.06
C CYS A 245 -10.11 -10.34 -15.34
N TYR A 246 -10.02 -10.42 -14.03
CA TYR A 246 -11.12 -10.89 -13.20
C TYR A 246 -12.04 -9.70 -12.88
N SER A 247 -13.35 -9.92 -12.87
CA SER A 247 -14.31 -8.92 -12.40
C SER A 247 -15.16 -9.48 -11.27
N SER A 248 -15.30 -8.71 -10.19
CA SER A 248 -16.19 -9.03 -9.07
C SER A 248 -17.66 -9.13 -9.48
N ASP A 249 -18.08 -8.38 -10.51
CA ASP A 249 -19.48 -8.35 -10.96
C ASP A 249 -19.87 -9.66 -11.67
N THR A 250 -18.96 -10.20 -12.47
CA THR A 250 -19.19 -11.45 -13.20
C THR A 250 -18.73 -12.68 -12.42
N GLY A 251 -17.83 -12.52 -11.45
CA GLY A 251 -17.24 -13.63 -10.71
C GLY A 251 -16.28 -14.50 -11.53
N HIS A 252 -15.88 -14.06 -12.72
CA HIS A 252 -15.11 -14.86 -13.67
C HIS A 252 -13.91 -14.10 -14.26
N TRP A 253 -12.93 -14.87 -14.74
CA TRP A 253 -11.83 -14.36 -15.57
C TRP A 253 -12.32 -14.08 -16.98
N SER A 254 -11.85 -12.99 -17.58
CA SER A 254 -12.01 -12.71 -19.00
C SER A 254 -11.30 -13.76 -19.85
N LYS A 255 -11.64 -13.80 -21.14
CA LYS A 255 -10.80 -14.48 -22.13
C LYS A 255 -9.39 -13.89 -22.10
N GLU A 256 -8.41 -14.72 -22.43
CA GLU A 256 -7.04 -14.28 -22.59
C GLU A 256 -6.95 -13.33 -23.78
N ASP A 257 -6.44 -12.14 -23.51
CA ASP A 257 -6.14 -11.17 -24.55
C ASP A 257 -4.63 -11.14 -24.81
N LYS A 258 -4.26 -10.90 -26.07
CA LYS A 258 -2.87 -10.89 -26.52
C LYS A 258 -2.47 -9.46 -26.81
N ARG A 259 -1.29 -9.09 -26.32
CA ARG A 259 -0.62 -7.85 -26.74
C ARG A 259 -0.47 -7.84 -28.27
N SER A 260 -1.15 -6.90 -28.92
CA SER A 260 -1.26 -6.75 -30.38
C SER A 260 0.10 -6.44 -31.04
N CYS A 261 0.95 -5.65 -30.38
CA CYS A 261 2.26 -5.26 -30.91
C CYS A 261 3.37 -5.17 -29.84
N GLY A 262 4.59 -5.58 -30.20
CA GLY A 262 5.81 -5.41 -29.40
C GLY A 262 6.39 -6.71 -28.85
N PRO A 263 7.69 -6.71 -28.47
CA PRO A 263 8.34 -7.89 -27.93
C PRO A 263 7.76 -8.29 -26.58
N LYS A 264 7.90 -9.57 -26.23
CA LYS A 264 7.63 -10.09 -24.90
C LYS A 264 8.29 -9.23 -23.83
N ILE A 265 7.55 -8.86 -22.79
CA ILE A 265 8.12 -8.11 -21.67
C ILE A 265 9.10 -9.02 -20.91
N THR A 266 10.40 -8.77 -21.05
CA THR A 266 11.46 -9.60 -20.48
C THR A 266 11.57 -9.48 -18.95
N CYS A 267 11.19 -8.33 -18.40
CA CYS A 267 11.32 -7.99 -16.99
C CYS A 267 10.03 -8.17 -16.17
N LEU A 268 9.15 -9.10 -16.56
CA LEU A 268 7.82 -9.19 -15.97
C LEU A 268 7.82 -9.56 -14.47
N ARG A 269 8.81 -10.33 -14.02
CA ARG A 269 9.07 -10.59 -12.59
C ARG A 269 9.42 -9.31 -11.81
N GLU A 270 9.96 -8.32 -12.49
CA GLU A 270 10.33 -7.02 -11.95
C GLU A 270 9.14 -6.06 -12.00
N LEU A 271 8.30 -6.15 -13.05
CA LEU A 271 7.01 -5.47 -13.14
C LEU A 271 6.02 -5.92 -12.06
N GLY A 272 6.02 -7.22 -11.73
CA GLY A 272 5.12 -7.80 -10.73
C GLY A 272 5.36 -7.33 -9.28
N ARG A 273 6.13 -6.26 -9.11
CA ARG A 273 6.37 -5.62 -7.82
C ARG A 273 5.46 -4.42 -7.58
N GLN A 274 4.98 -3.72 -8.62
CA GLN A 274 4.23 -2.47 -8.43
C GLN A 274 3.53 -1.97 -9.69
N SER A 275 2.23 -1.74 -9.59
CA SER A 275 1.45 -0.91 -10.52
C SER A 275 1.08 0.41 -9.87
N VAL A 276 0.85 1.44 -10.70
CA VAL A 276 0.24 2.72 -10.31
C VAL A 276 -1.01 2.91 -11.15
N VAL A 277 -2.18 3.13 -10.56
CA VAL A 277 -3.43 3.30 -11.28
C VAL A 277 -3.92 4.75 -11.21
N VAL A 278 -3.94 5.42 -12.36
CA VAL A 278 -4.41 6.82 -12.50
C VAL A 278 -5.47 6.87 -13.59
N GLY A 279 -6.62 7.48 -13.29
CA GLY A 279 -7.69 7.70 -14.27
C GLY A 279 -8.17 6.42 -14.98
N GLY A 280 -8.28 5.30 -14.25
CA GLY A 280 -8.70 4.02 -14.81
C GLY A 280 -7.63 3.29 -15.64
N VAL A 281 -6.37 3.75 -15.60
CA VAL A 281 -5.24 3.14 -16.31
C VAL A 281 -4.17 2.69 -15.32
N ALA A 282 -3.80 1.41 -15.38
CA ALA A 282 -2.67 0.85 -14.65
C ALA A 282 -1.36 1.04 -15.42
N TYR A 283 -0.37 1.59 -14.73
CA TYR A 283 0.98 1.85 -15.23
C TYR A 283 2.00 0.99 -14.49
N TRP A 284 2.91 0.39 -15.24
CA TRP A 284 4.09 -0.28 -14.70
C TRP A 284 5.35 0.36 -15.25
N HIS A 285 6.28 0.69 -14.36
CA HIS A 285 7.57 1.24 -14.75
C HIS A 285 8.43 0.18 -15.44
N LEU A 286 8.83 0.45 -16.68
CA LEU A 286 9.91 -0.26 -17.37
C LEU A 286 11.14 0.64 -17.44
N ARG A 287 12.30 0.07 -17.75
CA ARG A 287 13.57 0.82 -17.78
C ARG A 287 13.57 2.01 -18.77
N ARG A 288 12.85 1.91 -19.87
CA ARG A 288 12.81 2.92 -20.95
C ARG A 288 11.39 3.36 -21.34
N SER A 289 10.38 2.67 -20.82
CA SER A 289 8.97 2.93 -21.11
C SER A 289 8.14 2.74 -19.84
N ALA A 290 6.86 3.11 -19.87
CA ALA A 290 5.86 2.68 -18.93
C ALA A 290 4.85 1.83 -19.70
N PHE A 291 4.53 0.65 -19.17
CA PHE A 291 3.49 -0.20 -19.72
C PHE A 291 2.16 0.25 -19.12
N ALA A 292 1.21 0.64 -19.97
CA ALA A 292 -0.09 1.19 -19.59
C ALA A 292 -1.21 0.27 -20.07
N VAL A 293 -2.17 -0.05 -19.21
CA VAL A 293 -3.34 -0.86 -19.56
C VAL A 293 -4.57 -0.21 -18.94
N ARG A 294 -5.64 -0.04 -19.71
CA ARG A 294 -6.89 0.53 -19.21
C ARG A 294 -7.85 -0.55 -18.71
N VAL A 295 -8.66 -0.18 -17.72
CA VAL A 295 -9.71 -1.05 -17.14
C VAL A 295 -10.82 -1.45 -18.12
N ASP A 296 -11.17 -0.58 -19.08
CA ASP A 296 -12.27 -0.80 -20.03
C ASP A 296 -11.82 -1.27 -21.41
N THR A 297 -10.61 -0.90 -21.83
CA THR A 297 -9.99 -1.36 -23.08
C THR A 297 -8.62 -1.96 -22.75
N PRO A 298 -8.50 -3.29 -22.65
CA PRO A 298 -7.27 -3.94 -22.23
C PRO A 298 -6.14 -3.89 -23.26
N GLU A 299 -6.32 -3.19 -24.40
CA GLU A 299 -5.23 -3.03 -25.37
C GLU A 299 -4.07 -2.25 -24.71
N PRO A 300 -2.92 -2.91 -24.52
CA PRO A 300 -1.83 -2.32 -23.77
C PRO A 300 -1.07 -1.30 -24.62
N THR A 301 -0.67 -0.19 -24.01
CA THR A 301 0.14 0.86 -24.63
C THR A 301 1.50 0.94 -23.93
N GLU A 302 2.57 1.19 -24.68
CA GLU A 302 3.86 1.57 -24.09
C GLU A 302 4.12 3.06 -24.29
N VAL A 303 4.36 3.76 -23.19
CA VAL A 303 4.68 5.19 -23.18
C VAL A 303 6.19 5.33 -22.98
N PRO A 304 6.93 6.07 -23.82
CA PRO A 304 8.36 6.29 -23.60
C PRO A 304 8.60 7.07 -22.31
N MET A 305 9.57 6.66 -21.49
CA MET A 305 9.95 7.41 -20.28
C MET A 305 10.73 8.69 -20.66
N PRO A 306 10.66 9.76 -19.84
CA PRO A 306 11.41 10.98 -20.11
C PRO A 306 12.92 10.67 -20.11
N PRO A 307 13.71 11.34 -20.97
CA PRO A 307 15.14 11.12 -21.01
C PRO A 307 15.77 11.42 -19.66
N THR A 308 16.41 10.42 -19.07
CA THR A 308 17.23 10.57 -17.88
C THR A 308 18.49 11.33 -18.29
N GLY A 309 18.63 12.58 -17.83
CA GLY A 309 19.77 13.45 -18.16
C GLY A 309 21.15 12.80 -17.88
N PRO A 310 22.25 13.42 -18.35
CA PRO A 310 23.59 12.85 -18.24
C PRO A 310 23.92 12.46 -16.78
N GLY A 311 24.38 11.22 -16.59
CA GLY A 311 24.68 10.62 -15.28
C GLY A 311 23.55 9.78 -14.66
N ILE A 312 22.33 9.82 -15.20
CA ILE A 312 21.15 9.11 -14.64
C ILE A 312 20.69 7.93 -15.50
N SER A 313 21.10 7.88 -16.78
CA SER A 313 20.84 6.75 -17.69
C SER A 313 21.34 5.39 -17.16
N ASN A 314 22.18 5.41 -16.12
CA ASN A 314 22.78 4.26 -15.46
C ASN A 314 22.36 4.12 -13.98
N LEU A 315 21.28 4.77 -13.52
CA LEU A 315 20.82 4.55 -12.16
C LEU A 315 20.51 3.06 -11.92
N PRO A 316 20.94 2.51 -10.77
CA PRO A 316 20.64 1.13 -10.41
C PRO A 316 19.13 0.87 -10.34
N GLN A 317 18.76 -0.38 -10.57
CA GLN A 317 17.37 -0.81 -10.48
C GLN A 317 16.84 -0.54 -9.06
N GLY A 318 15.63 0.03 -8.96
CA GLY A 318 15.02 0.40 -7.67
C GLY A 318 15.28 1.86 -7.23
N TRP A 319 16.04 2.64 -7.99
CA TRP A 319 16.24 4.07 -7.73
C TRP A 319 15.23 4.98 -8.43
N CYS A 320 14.40 4.40 -9.30
CA CYS A 320 13.36 5.11 -10.05
C CYS A 320 12.02 4.41 -9.84
N SER A 321 10.94 5.18 -9.79
CA SER A 321 9.58 4.66 -9.72
C SER A 321 8.58 5.62 -10.37
N LEU A 322 7.38 5.10 -10.63
CA LEU A 322 6.21 5.91 -10.98
C LEU A 322 5.46 6.24 -9.70
N GLY A 323 4.81 7.39 -9.66
CA GLY A 323 3.97 7.79 -8.55
C GLY A 323 2.85 8.72 -8.97
N VAL A 324 2.18 9.32 -8.00
CA VAL A 324 1.09 10.27 -8.21
C VAL A 324 1.37 11.54 -7.41
N ASP A 325 1.20 12.70 -8.05
CA ASP A 325 1.34 13.99 -7.35
C ASP A 325 0.06 14.34 -6.56
N PRO A 326 0.09 15.42 -5.75
CA PRO A 326 -1.09 15.86 -5.00
C PRO A 326 -2.32 16.22 -5.87
N ASP A 327 -2.13 16.47 -7.16
CA ASP A 327 -3.22 16.75 -8.11
C ASP A 327 -3.80 15.47 -8.73
N GLY A 328 -3.28 14.29 -8.35
CA GLY A 328 -3.71 13.01 -8.94
C GLY A 328 -3.04 12.69 -10.28
N LYS A 329 -1.98 13.40 -10.68
CA LYS A 329 -1.29 13.18 -11.96
C LYS A 329 -0.16 12.18 -11.81
N LEU A 330 0.03 11.34 -12.82
CA LEU A 330 1.14 10.38 -12.87
C LEU A 330 2.48 11.13 -12.96
N ILE A 331 3.43 10.78 -12.09
CA ILE A 331 4.75 11.41 -12.02
C ILE A 331 5.88 10.39 -12.09
N PHE A 332 7.02 10.84 -12.60
CA PHE A 332 8.28 10.10 -12.56
C PHE A 332 9.17 10.63 -11.45
N ILE A 333 9.63 9.71 -10.58
CA ILE A 333 10.44 10.01 -9.41
C ILE A 333 11.74 9.22 -9.48
N ASP A 334 12.84 9.86 -9.11
CA ASP A 334 14.09 9.17 -8.79
C ASP A 334 14.65 9.61 -7.45
N ALA A 335 15.51 8.76 -6.89
CA ALA A 335 16.35 9.11 -5.77
C ALA A 335 17.79 9.36 -6.22
N GLY A 336 18.49 10.12 -5.40
CA GLY A 336 19.90 10.46 -5.57
C GLY A 336 20.55 10.75 -4.23
N LEU A 337 21.87 10.84 -4.21
CA LEU A 337 22.63 11.31 -3.06
C LEU A 337 23.03 12.77 -3.28
N CYS A 338 22.91 13.59 -2.24
CA CYS A 338 23.32 14.99 -2.27
C CYS A 338 24.32 15.31 -1.15
N ASN A 339 25.48 15.83 -1.55
CA ASN A 339 26.60 16.12 -0.65
C ASN A 339 26.33 17.37 0.20
N ASP A 340 26.89 17.39 1.42
CA ASP A 340 26.99 18.57 2.27
C ASP A 340 28.10 19.53 1.80
N SER A 341 28.10 19.96 0.55
CA SER A 341 29.09 20.93 0.06
C SER A 341 28.61 22.35 0.33
N HIS A 342 28.76 22.83 1.57
CA HIS A 342 28.71 24.27 1.88
C HIS A 342 29.75 24.79 2.88
N ASN A 343 30.63 23.96 3.46
CA ASN A 343 31.74 24.42 4.31
C ASN A 343 33.10 23.98 3.75
N ALA A 344 33.38 24.32 2.49
CA ALA A 344 34.72 24.21 1.92
C ALA A 344 35.58 25.45 2.25
N ASP A 345 35.43 26.00 3.45
CA ASP A 345 36.32 27.02 3.96
C ASP A 345 36.81 26.62 5.35
N ARG A 346 38.13 26.71 5.55
CA ARG A 346 38.93 26.28 6.73
C ARG A 346 39.24 24.79 6.86
N GLY A 347 40.23 24.34 6.09
CA GLY A 347 41.53 23.83 6.58
C GLY A 347 41.65 22.85 7.75
N LEU A 348 40.58 22.25 8.26
CA LEU A 348 40.62 21.30 9.38
C LEU A 348 40.14 19.92 8.93
N ARG A 349 40.92 18.90 9.30
CA ARG A 349 40.77 17.46 8.98
C ARG A 349 39.33 17.06 8.62
N VAL A 350 39.15 16.75 7.34
CA VAL A 350 37.87 16.44 6.69
C VAL A 350 37.21 15.25 7.38
N ALA A 351 36.14 15.49 8.14
CA ALA A 351 35.21 14.44 8.52
C ALA A 351 34.73 13.74 7.24
N ALA A 352 34.62 12.41 7.25
CA ALA A 352 34.21 11.63 6.08
C ALA A 352 32.97 12.28 5.40
N PRO A 353 33.00 12.52 4.08
CA PRO A 353 31.92 13.23 3.40
C PRO A 353 30.59 12.52 3.64
N SER A 354 29.65 13.23 4.28
CA SER A 354 28.28 12.75 4.44
C SER A 354 27.41 13.23 3.29
N ALA A 355 26.73 12.27 2.65
CA ALA A 355 25.68 12.56 1.69
C ALA A 355 24.31 12.31 2.32
N HIS A 356 23.30 13.00 1.82
CA HIS A 356 21.91 12.79 2.23
C HIS A 356 21.16 12.12 1.11
N LEU A 357 20.27 11.20 1.47
CA LEU A 357 19.30 10.70 0.53
C LEU A 357 18.38 11.83 0.06
N SER A 358 18.11 11.86 -1.23
CA SER A 358 17.20 12.80 -1.83
C SER A 358 16.26 12.13 -2.79
N VAL A 359 15.03 12.63 -2.86
CA VAL A 359 13.98 12.18 -3.77
C VAL A 359 13.58 13.36 -4.64
N THR A 360 13.52 13.16 -5.95
CA THR A 360 13.25 14.21 -6.94
C THR A 360 12.09 13.80 -7.82
N THR A 361 11.08 14.68 -7.92
CA THR A 361 10.07 14.58 -8.97
C THR A 361 10.59 15.27 -10.22
N ARG A 362 10.65 14.54 -11.34
CA ARG A 362 11.26 15.04 -12.59
C ARG A 362 10.27 15.49 -13.63
N SER A 363 9.22 14.70 -13.78
CA SER A 363 8.28 14.89 -14.87
C SER A 363 6.89 14.49 -14.43
N VAL A 364 5.91 15.17 -15.00
CA VAL A 364 4.49 14.88 -14.86
C VAL A 364 4.03 14.37 -16.22
N PHE A 365 3.30 13.26 -16.23
CA PHE A 365 2.69 12.74 -17.43
C PHE A 365 1.43 13.54 -17.74
N ARG A 366 1.35 14.05 -18.97
CA ARG A 366 0.13 14.67 -19.51
C ARG A 366 -0.50 13.70 -20.50
N PRO A 367 -1.66 13.11 -20.16
CA PRO A 367 -2.46 12.35 -21.12
C PRO A 367 -2.72 13.20 -22.37
N SER A 368 -2.75 12.55 -23.54
CA SER A 368 -3.22 13.24 -24.73
C SER A 368 -4.71 13.59 -24.55
N SER A 369 -5.18 14.64 -25.24
CA SER A 369 -6.59 15.07 -25.16
C SER A 369 -7.59 14.02 -25.64
N ARG A 370 -7.12 12.93 -26.27
CA ARG A 370 -7.96 11.78 -26.57
C ARG A 370 -8.22 11.05 -25.28
N ASP A 371 -9.46 10.67 -25.07
CA ASP A 371 -10.00 10.01 -23.88
C ASP A 371 -9.41 8.59 -23.66
N ASP A 372 -8.20 8.29 -24.18
CA ASP A 372 -7.47 7.02 -24.14
C ASP A 372 -6.46 6.92 -22.97
N GLY A 373 -6.03 8.04 -22.40
CA GLY A 373 -4.68 8.17 -21.84
C GLY A 373 -4.17 7.13 -20.84
N CYS A 374 -3.47 6.03 -21.13
CA CYS A 374 -2.78 5.37 -22.26
C CYS A 374 -1.79 6.17 -23.13
N SER A 375 -2.21 7.14 -23.94
CA SER A 375 -1.27 7.96 -24.71
C SER A 375 -1.02 9.33 -24.06
N GLY A 376 0.16 9.89 -24.25
CA GLY A 376 0.51 11.19 -23.66
C GLY A 376 1.99 11.50 -23.74
N GLN A 377 2.38 12.63 -23.14
CA GLN A 377 3.76 13.10 -23.12
C GLN A 377 4.22 13.41 -21.70
N TRP A 378 5.49 13.15 -21.43
CA TRP A 378 6.13 13.55 -20.19
C TRP A 378 6.57 15.00 -20.28
N GLU A 379 6.07 15.83 -19.37
CA GLU A 379 6.50 17.19 -19.23
C GLU A 379 7.49 17.33 -18.08
N ARG A 380 8.63 17.94 -18.37
CA ARG A 380 9.62 18.24 -17.36
C ARG A 380 9.14 19.39 -16.49
N ILE A 381 9.09 19.16 -15.19
CA ILE A 381 8.76 20.19 -14.22
C ILE A 381 10.02 20.80 -13.63
N GLU A 382 9.89 21.97 -13.02
CA GLU A 382 10.92 22.51 -12.14
C GLU A 382 11.22 21.47 -11.05
N ARG A 383 12.50 21.13 -10.88
CA ARG A 383 12.92 20.00 -10.04
C ARG A 383 12.46 20.20 -8.61
N ARG A 384 11.43 19.46 -8.19
CA ARG A 384 11.03 19.39 -6.78
C ARG A 384 11.94 18.42 -6.06
N PHE A 385 12.90 18.98 -5.35
CA PHE A 385 13.93 18.24 -4.62
C PHE A 385 13.57 18.13 -3.14
N ILE A 386 13.49 16.89 -2.63
CA ILE A 386 13.26 16.60 -1.21
C ILE A 386 14.55 16.04 -0.62
N ARG A 387 15.20 16.83 0.23
CA ARG A 387 16.41 16.42 0.96
C ARG A 387 16.04 15.79 2.29
N LEU A 388 16.36 14.51 2.46
CA LEU A 388 16.12 13.78 3.71
C LEU A 388 17.33 13.93 4.63
N LYS A 389 17.43 15.10 5.29
CA LYS A 389 18.58 15.46 6.15
C LYS A 389 18.85 14.48 7.30
N GLN A 390 17.80 13.78 7.71
CA GLN A 390 17.76 12.76 8.74
C GLN A 390 18.30 11.40 8.27
N LEU A 391 18.44 11.18 6.95
CA LEU A 391 18.93 9.95 6.36
C LEU A 391 20.32 10.18 5.77
N LYS A 392 21.31 10.16 6.66
CA LYS A 392 22.72 10.29 6.30
C LYS A 392 23.27 8.97 5.77
N VAL A 393 24.03 9.09 4.69
CA VAL A 393 24.73 7.99 4.05
C VAL A 393 26.22 8.26 4.19
N ARG A 394 26.95 7.29 4.76
CA ARG A 394 28.41 7.39 4.94
C ARG A 394 29.10 6.77 3.71
N TYR A 395 30.05 7.49 3.13
CA TYR A 395 30.93 6.97 2.09
C TYR A 395 32.09 6.20 2.74
N TYR A 396 32.33 4.96 2.32
CA TYR A 396 33.52 4.20 2.70
C TYR A 396 34.28 3.84 1.41
N GLY A 397 35.46 4.42 1.19
CA GLY A 397 36.42 4.02 0.15
C GLY A 397 36.54 4.92 -1.09
N GLU A 398 37.62 4.76 -1.85
CA GLU A 398 37.97 5.48 -3.10
C GLU A 398 37.29 4.91 -4.36
N GLU A 399 36.43 3.89 -4.24
CA GLU A 399 35.77 3.29 -5.39
C GLU A 399 34.71 4.22 -6.01
N LYS A 400 34.82 4.42 -7.33
CA LYS A 400 33.90 5.18 -8.19
C LYS A 400 32.53 4.51 -8.42
N VAL A 401 32.25 3.39 -7.74
CA VAL A 401 30.99 2.67 -7.84
C VAL A 401 30.20 2.93 -6.57
N LEU A 402 28.98 3.46 -6.71
CA LEU A 402 28.07 3.66 -5.58
C LEU A 402 27.92 2.34 -4.81
N PRO A 403 28.34 2.22 -3.54
CA PRO A 403 28.26 0.95 -2.78
C PRO A 403 26.81 0.55 -2.44
N PHE A 404 25.82 1.23 -3.04
CA PHE A 404 24.39 1.17 -2.75
C PHE A 404 23.54 0.70 -3.94
N GLY A 405 24.15 0.33 -5.06
CA GLY A 405 23.41 -0.08 -6.27
C GLY A 405 22.35 -1.16 -6.00
N ASP A 406 22.61 -2.03 -5.04
CA ASP A 406 21.74 -3.16 -4.71
C ASP A 406 20.93 -2.99 -3.40
N LYS A 407 21.08 -1.87 -2.67
CA LYS A 407 20.66 -1.76 -1.25
C LYS A 407 19.57 -0.72 -0.97
N MET A 408 19.08 -0.04 -2.01
CA MET A 408 17.96 0.89 -1.89
C MET A 408 16.85 0.47 -2.86
N ASN A 409 15.63 0.39 -2.34
CA ASN A 409 14.47 -0.02 -3.11
C ASN A 409 13.35 1.01 -2.92
N LEU A 410 13.23 1.96 -3.85
CA LEU A 410 12.10 2.87 -3.91
C LEU A 410 10.90 2.13 -4.45
N ARG A 411 9.76 2.26 -3.76
CA ARG A 411 8.51 1.69 -4.22
C ARG A 411 7.31 2.55 -3.82
N TRP A 412 6.52 2.92 -4.81
CA TRP A 412 5.34 3.75 -4.66
C TRP A 412 4.04 2.94 -4.42
N PHE A 413 3.56 2.85 -3.19
CA PHE A 413 2.41 1.99 -2.89
C PHE A 413 1.14 2.68 -2.42
N CYS A 414 1.19 3.97 -2.10
CA CYS A 414 0.03 4.68 -1.58
C CYS A 414 -0.26 5.87 -2.49
N GLU A 415 -0.82 5.54 -3.64
CA GLU A 415 -1.00 6.43 -4.77
C GLU A 415 -1.82 7.65 -4.43
N LYS A 416 -2.93 7.48 -3.74
CA LYS A 416 -3.81 8.60 -3.44
C LYS A 416 -3.27 9.48 -2.31
N SER A 417 -2.59 8.87 -1.34
CA SER A 417 -2.00 9.60 -0.21
C SER A 417 -0.73 10.38 -0.55
N GLY A 418 -0.15 10.20 -1.75
CA GLY A 418 1.11 10.81 -2.13
C GLY A 418 2.30 10.36 -1.28
N ASN A 419 2.24 9.14 -0.75
CA ASN A 419 3.28 8.58 0.13
C ASN A 419 4.16 7.58 -0.62
N LEU A 420 5.46 7.85 -0.63
CA LEU A 420 6.50 6.99 -1.17
C LEU A 420 7.04 6.09 -0.05
N LEU A 421 7.06 4.78 -0.25
CA LEU A 421 7.68 3.86 0.70
C LEU A 421 9.03 3.41 0.14
N PHE A 422 10.01 3.29 1.01
CA PHE A 422 11.32 2.82 0.60
C PHE A 422 12.03 2.12 1.75
N THR A 423 12.92 1.20 1.40
CA THR A 423 13.75 0.48 2.37
C THR A 423 15.21 0.85 2.22
N LEU A 424 15.89 0.92 3.36
CA LEU A 424 17.32 1.18 3.48
C LEU A 424 17.99 0.02 4.22
N GLY A 425 19.04 -0.53 3.62
CA GLY A 425 19.81 -1.64 4.16
C GLY A 425 21.09 -1.24 4.90
N GLN A 426 22.00 -2.21 5.03
CA GLN A 426 23.30 -2.08 5.67
C GLN A 426 24.18 -1.00 5.00
N GLY A 427 24.78 -0.11 5.80
CA GLY A 427 25.64 0.99 5.33
C GLY A 427 24.97 2.37 5.37
N THR A 428 23.68 2.42 5.71
CA THR A 428 22.98 3.67 6.05
C THR A 428 23.06 3.94 7.55
N SER A 429 22.97 5.21 7.98
CA SER A 429 22.96 5.52 9.42
C SER A 429 21.64 5.12 10.10
N SER A 430 20.62 4.79 9.33
CA SER A 430 19.29 4.40 9.81
C SER A 430 18.70 3.34 8.87
N PRO A 431 19.12 2.07 8.99
CA PRO A 431 18.52 0.98 8.23
C PRO A 431 17.08 0.74 8.69
N GLY A 432 16.20 0.41 7.75
CA GLY A 432 14.78 0.16 8.03
C GLY A 432 13.88 0.46 6.84
N ALA A 433 12.56 0.46 7.09
CA ALA A 433 11.53 0.87 6.16
C ALA A 433 11.00 2.26 6.52
N PHE A 434 10.77 3.08 5.49
CA PHE A 434 10.40 4.48 5.61
C PHE A 434 9.18 4.81 4.75
N VAL A 435 8.40 5.78 5.20
CA VAL A 435 7.30 6.40 4.46
C VAL A 435 7.61 7.89 4.32
N LEU A 436 7.71 8.38 3.09
CA LEU A 436 7.89 9.79 2.77
C LEU A 436 6.59 10.34 2.20
N ASN A 437 6.03 11.35 2.86
CA ASN A 437 4.96 12.14 2.28
C ASN A 437 5.54 13.20 1.33
N ILE A 438 5.22 13.09 0.04
CA ILE A 438 5.77 13.98 -0.99
C ILE A 438 5.28 15.42 -0.82
N ALA A 439 4.04 15.61 -0.34
CA ALA A 439 3.45 16.93 -0.17
C ALA A 439 4.05 17.67 1.05
N THR A 440 4.10 17.02 2.21
CA THR A 440 4.58 17.63 3.47
C THR A 440 6.09 17.49 3.65
N LYS A 441 6.76 16.67 2.84
CA LYS A 441 8.19 16.34 2.93
C LYS A 441 8.57 15.66 4.25
N HIS A 442 7.59 15.18 5.00
CA HIS A 442 7.80 14.47 6.26
C HIS A 442 8.16 13.01 5.98
N VAL A 443 9.20 12.51 6.65
CA VAL A 443 9.54 11.08 6.65
C VAL A 443 9.20 10.46 7.99
N GLU A 444 8.59 9.28 7.96
CA GLU A 444 8.37 8.43 9.12
C GLU A 444 9.15 7.13 8.93
N LYS A 445 9.84 6.69 9.98
CA LYS A 445 10.41 5.33 10.01
C LYS A 445 9.35 4.40 10.59
N VAL A 446 8.97 3.38 9.81
CA VAL A 446 7.83 2.49 10.12
C VAL A 446 8.27 1.08 10.49
N ALA A 447 9.50 0.69 10.15
CA ALA A 447 10.10 -0.53 10.67
C ALA A 447 11.62 -0.36 10.82
N ASP A 448 12.16 -0.95 11.88
CA ASP A 448 13.59 -1.11 12.09
C ASP A 448 14.05 -2.46 11.54
N GLY A 449 15.27 -2.51 11.03
CA GLY A 449 15.90 -3.77 10.64
C GLY A 449 16.82 -3.61 9.44
N VAL A 450 18.01 -4.18 9.54
CA VAL A 450 18.98 -4.20 8.44
C VAL A 450 18.45 -5.01 7.26
N ASP A 451 17.66 -6.05 7.52
CA ASP A 451 17.12 -6.96 6.50
C ASP A 451 15.92 -6.39 5.72
N CYS A 452 15.50 -5.14 5.98
CA CYS A 452 14.39 -4.51 5.25
C CYS A 452 14.70 -4.31 3.75
N ASP A 453 15.97 -4.18 3.39
CA ASP A 453 16.42 -4.11 1.98
C ASP A 453 16.13 -5.40 1.21
N SER A 454 16.12 -6.54 1.90
CA SER A 454 15.84 -7.86 1.35
C SER A 454 14.34 -8.13 1.12
N TRP A 455 13.45 -7.23 1.56
CA TRP A 455 12.01 -7.43 1.44
C TRP A 455 11.54 -7.42 -0.02
N ARG A 456 11.08 -8.58 -0.48
CA ARG A 456 10.60 -8.78 -1.87
C ARG A 456 9.09 -8.68 -1.98
N ASN A 457 8.37 -9.23 -1.01
CA ASN A 457 6.91 -9.32 -1.03
C ASN A 457 6.31 -8.29 -0.07
N PHE A 458 6.01 -7.12 -0.60
CA PHE A 458 5.57 -5.97 0.17
C PHE A 458 4.59 -5.15 -0.65
N VAL A 459 3.50 -4.69 -0.03
CA VAL A 459 2.55 -3.73 -0.59
C VAL A 459 2.14 -2.70 0.46
N GLY A 460 2.00 -1.45 0.07
CA GLY A 460 1.38 -0.42 0.92
C GLY A 460 -0.13 -0.58 0.97
N TYR A 461 -0.72 -0.23 2.10
CA TYR A 461 -2.14 -0.34 2.35
C TYR A 461 -2.71 1.05 2.64
N GLU A 462 -3.51 1.57 1.72
CA GLU A 462 -4.22 2.84 1.85
C GLU A 462 -5.72 2.68 1.60
N MET A 463 -6.52 3.61 2.11
CA MET A 463 -7.97 3.66 1.92
C MET A 463 -8.45 5.10 1.80
N ASP A 464 -9.45 5.34 0.95
CA ASP A 464 -10.18 6.60 0.88
C ASP A 464 -10.84 6.94 2.23
N GLY A 465 -10.75 8.19 2.66
CA GLY A 465 -11.24 8.64 3.96
C GLY A 465 -12.74 8.49 4.13
N ALA A 466 -13.51 8.86 3.11
CA ALA A 466 -14.96 8.71 3.13
C ALA A 466 -15.35 7.23 3.18
N SER A 467 -14.67 6.38 2.40
CA SER A 467 -14.87 4.93 2.44
C SER A 467 -14.53 4.32 3.81
N TYR A 468 -13.46 4.81 4.45
CA TYR A 468 -13.08 4.40 5.80
C TYR A 468 -14.16 4.79 6.83
N LEU A 469 -14.56 6.07 6.87
CA LEU A 469 -15.60 6.56 7.79
C LEU A 469 -16.94 5.86 7.57
N ALA A 470 -17.33 5.67 6.31
CA ALA A 470 -18.57 4.98 5.96
C ALA A 470 -18.55 3.49 6.38
N SER A 471 -17.37 2.89 6.53
CA SER A 471 -17.22 1.52 7.03
C SER A 471 -17.44 1.39 8.54
N ILE A 472 -17.37 2.48 9.31
CA ILE A 472 -17.50 2.48 10.78
C ILE A 472 -18.89 1.99 11.24
N SER A 473 -19.95 2.30 10.48
CA SER A 473 -21.32 1.92 10.85
C SER A 473 -21.68 0.46 10.57
N ARG A 474 -20.84 -0.30 9.86
CA ARG A 474 -21.15 -1.68 9.43
C ARG A 474 -21.02 -2.73 10.56
N ARG A 475 -20.94 -2.34 11.84
CA ARG A 475 -20.71 -3.25 12.99
C ARG A 475 -21.56 -2.99 14.23
#